data_AF-A0A3T0LW95-F1
#
_entry.id   AF-A0A3T0LW95-F1
#
_cell.length_a   1.000
_cell.length_b   1.000
_cell.length_c   1.000
_cell.angle_alpha   90.00
_cell.angle_beta   90.00
_cell.angle_gamma   90.00
#
_symmetry.space_group_name_H-M   'P 1'
#
loop_
_entity.id
_entity.type
_entity.pdbx_description
1 polymer ?
#
loop_
_entity_poly.entity_id
_entity_poly.type
_entity_poly.pdbx_seq_one_letter_code
_entity_poly.pdbx_strand_id
1 'polypeptide(L)'
;MALSASFDTPQSGSVRSINVTGTIPAESQAYAYVTVQVTNTSGTVNRANSAYSSVYVFNNTSSVERVSASANVSIAIVPKIRTTDSIREDQVTIDWVVR
;
A
#
# COMPACT_ATOMS: atom_id res chain seq x y z
N MET A 1 12.56 -1.26 -22.74
CA MET A 1 13.25 -2.48 -22.29
C MET A 1 12.26 -3.27 -21.46
N ALA A 2 11.98 -4.54 -21.81
CA ALA A 2 11.06 -5.37 -21.04
C ALA A 2 11.77 -5.86 -19.77
N LEU A 3 11.17 -5.61 -18.60
CA LEU A 3 11.61 -6.22 -17.34
C LEU A 3 11.26 -7.71 -17.41
N SER A 4 12.26 -8.58 -17.49
CA SER A 4 12.04 -10.03 -17.41
C SER A 4 11.74 -10.42 -15.96
N ALA A 5 10.55 -10.96 -15.73
CA ALA A 5 10.20 -11.65 -14.50
C ALA A 5 10.06 -13.14 -14.82
N SER A 6 10.75 -14.00 -14.08
CA SER A 6 10.66 -15.46 -14.23
C SER A 6 10.01 -16.06 -12.99
N PHE A 7 9.10 -17.02 -13.18
CA PHE A 7 8.56 -17.83 -12.09
C PHE A 7 9.60 -18.83 -11.53
N ASP A 8 10.62 -19.17 -12.32
CA ASP A 8 11.66 -20.16 -11.95
C ASP A 8 12.69 -19.60 -10.96
N THR A 9 12.72 -18.28 -10.76
CA THR A 9 13.58 -17.61 -9.77
C THR A 9 12.72 -16.90 -8.74
N PRO A 10 12.20 -17.62 -7.73
CA PRO A 10 11.31 -17.03 -6.74
C PRO A 10 12.02 -15.88 -6.01
N GLN A 11 11.46 -14.67 -6.13
CA GLN A 11 11.95 -13.54 -5.36
C GLN A 11 11.32 -13.57 -3.97
N SER A 12 12.16 -13.55 -2.93
CA SER A 12 11.66 -13.33 -1.58
C SER A 12 11.09 -11.91 -1.46
N GLY A 13 10.01 -11.75 -0.70
CA GLY A 13 9.37 -10.46 -0.44
C GLY A 13 9.27 -10.15 1.04
N SER A 14 8.97 -8.89 1.34
CA SER A 14 8.54 -8.44 2.66
C SER A 14 7.08 -8.01 2.58
N VAL A 15 6.25 -8.42 3.53
CA VAL A 15 4.91 -7.88 3.67
C VAL A 15 4.95 -6.76 4.70
N ARG A 16 4.38 -5.61 4.36
CA ARG A 16 4.14 -4.52 5.31
C ARG A 16 2.65 -4.37 5.51
N SER A 17 2.24 -4.32 6.76
CA SER A 17 0.86 -4.08 7.15
C SER A 17 0.74 -2.62 7.58
N ILE A 18 -0.21 -1.91 6.99
CA ILE A 18 -0.48 -0.50 7.27
C ILE A 18 -1.91 -0.40 7.79
N ASN A 19 -2.05 0.15 8.99
CA ASN A 19 -3.36 0.44 9.55
C ASN A 19 -3.90 1.72 8.91
N VAL A 20 -5.04 1.60 8.24
CA VAL A 20 -5.77 2.71 7.63
C VAL A 20 -7.04 2.93 8.43
N THR A 21 -7.30 4.16 8.83
CA THR A 21 -8.48 4.56 9.60
C THR A 21 -9.17 5.73 8.94
N GLY A 22 -10.49 5.75 8.97
CA GLY A 22 -11.27 6.87 8.44
C GLY A 22 -12.74 6.81 8.81
N THR A 23 -13.52 7.75 8.28
CA THR A 23 -14.98 7.77 8.43
C THR A 23 -15.61 7.74 7.06
N ILE A 24 -16.53 6.81 6.85
CA ILE A 24 -17.22 6.59 5.58
C ILE A 24 -18.61 7.23 5.69
N PRO A 25 -19.03 8.08 4.74
CA PRO A 25 -20.40 8.61 4.71
C PRO A 25 -21.46 7.50 4.62
N ALA A 26 -22.68 7.83 5.01
CA ALA A 26 -23.84 6.96 4.82
C ALA A 26 -24.01 6.58 3.34
N GLU A 27 -24.48 5.36 3.10
CA GLU A 27 -24.87 4.85 1.79
C GLU A 27 -23.79 4.98 0.71
N SER A 28 -22.51 4.88 1.10
CA SER A 28 -21.39 5.12 0.19
C SER A 28 -20.25 4.12 0.30
N GLN A 29 -19.38 4.12 -0.71
CA GLN A 29 -18.09 3.44 -0.67
C GLN A 29 -16.92 4.42 -0.61
N ALA A 30 -15.81 3.95 -0.06
CA ALA A 30 -14.55 4.66 0.00
C ALA A 30 -13.38 3.76 -0.38
N TYR A 31 -12.38 4.35 -1.04
CA TYR A 31 -11.18 3.67 -1.50
C TYR A 31 -9.96 4.26 -0.80
N ALA A 32 -9.14 3.41 -0.19
CA ALA A 32 -7.88 3.82 0.41
C ALA A 32 -6.72 3.38 -0.49
N TYR A 33 -6.04 4.33 -1.11
CA TYR A 33 -4.85 4.09 -1.95
C TYR A 33 -3.59 4.16 -1.10
N VAL A 34 -3.13 3.01 -0.61
CA VAL A 34 -1.95 2.96 0.24
C VAL A 34 -0.72 2.81 -0.64
N THR A 35 0.15 3.83 -0.66
CA THR A 35 1.43 3.79 -1.37
C THR A 35 2.57 3.86 -0.37
N VAL A 36 3.56 3.01 -0.57
CA VAL A 36 4.78 2.96 0.23
C VAL A 36 5.97 3.23 -0.66
N GLN A 37 6.79 4.19 -0.28
CA GLN A 37 8.07 4.44 -0.92
C GLN A 37 9.17 3.70 -0.16
N VAL A 38 9.94 2.90 -0.89
CA VAL A 38 11.13 2.24 -0.36
C VAL A 38 12.35 2.96 -0.92
N THR A 39 13.14 3.55 -0.04
CA THR A 39 14.38 4.25 -0.37
C THR A 39 15.56 3.45 0.15
N ASN A 40 16.51 3.14 -0.73
CA ASN A 40 17.77 2.50 -0.34
C ASN A 40 18.81 3.57 0.00
N THR A 41 19.36 3.56 1.22
CA THR A 41 20.40 4.51 1.65
C THR A 41 21.82 4.00 1.43
N SER A 42 22.00 2.76 0.99
CA SER A 42 23.31 2.09 0.83
C SER A 42 24.01 2.38 -0.50
N GLY A 43 23.42 3.18 -1.39
CA GLY A 43 24.05 3.58 -2.65
C GLY A 43 24.32 2.44 -3.65
N THR A 44 23.87 1.20 -3.37
CA THR A 44 23.99 0.08 -4.31
C THR A 44 22.86 0.18 -5.33
N VAL A 45 23.24 0.41 -6.59
CA VAL A 45 22.45 0.89 -7.73
C VAL A 45 21.16 0.11 -8.09
N ASN A 46 20.83 -1.00 -7.41
CA ASN A 46 19.74 -1.91 -7.81
C ASN A 46 18.40 -1.74 -7.09
N ARG A 47 18.21 -0.69 -6.29
CA ARG A 47 16.88 -0.26 -5.82
C ARG A 47 16.75 1.24 -5.94
N ALA A 48 16.40 1.70 -7.15
CA ALA A 48 15.84 3.03 -7.32
C ALA A 48 14.64 3.19 -6.38
N ASN A 49 14.39 4.41 -5.88
CA ASN A 49 13.20 4.73 -5.10
C ASN A 49 11.97 4.13 -5.76
N SER A 50 11.42 3.08 -5.14
CA SER A 50 10.33 2.28 -5.72
C SER A 50 9.07 2.53 -4.91
N ALA A 51 7.97 2.77 -5.62
CA ALA A 51 6.65 2.91 -5.04
C ALA A 51 5.90 1.58 -5.17
N TYR A 52 5.35 1.11 -4.06
CA TYR A 52 4.49 -0.07 -4.00
C TYR A 52 3.12 0.38 -3.53
N SER A 53 2.06 0.02 -4.26
CA SER A 53 0.70 0.45 -3.96
C SER A 53 -0.25 -0.71 -3.76
N SER A 54 -1.26 -0.50 -2.90
CA SER A 54 -2.39 -1.40 -2.70
C SER A 54 -3.64 -0.57 -2.45
N VAL A 55 -4.80 -1.13 -2.78
CA VAL A 55 -6.10 -0.47 -2.59
C VAL A 55 -6.95 -1.30 -1.66
N TYR A 56 -7.54 -0.65 -0.67
CA TYR A 56 -8.55 -1.25 0.19
C TYR A 56 -9.89 -0.55 0.03
N VAL A 57 -10.97 -1.33 0.04
CA VAL A 57 -12.33 -0.81 -0.14
C VAL A 57 -13.07 -0.86 1.19
N PHE A 58 -13.57 0.28 1.59
CA PHE A 58 -14.45 0.46 2.73
C PHE A 58 -15.88 0.63 2.23
N ASN A 59 -16.77 -0.28 2.62
CA ASN A 59 -18.15 -0.30 2.12
C ASN A 59 -19.14 0.07 3.23
N ASN A 60 -19.90 1.14 3.03
CA ASN A 60 -21.00 1.57 3.90
C ASN A 60 -22.31 1.76 3.11
N THR A 61 -22.53 1.01 2.03
CA THR A 61 -23.73 1.16 1.17
C THR A 61 -25.02 0.69 1.82
N SER A 62 -24.95 0.02 2.98
CA SER A 62 -26.13 -0.52 3.68
C SER A 62 -26.55 0.28 4.91
N SER A 63 -25.77 1.29 5.31
CA SER A 63 -26.08 2.11 6.49
C SER A 63 -26.49 3.52 6.07
N VAL A 64 -27.55 4.01 6.70
CA VAL A 64 -27.97 5.43 6.61
C VAL A 64 -27.16 6.34 7.55
N GLU A 65 -26.26 5.76 8.34
CA GLU A 65 -25.36 6.49 9.23
C GLU A 65 -23.92 6.45 8.72
N ARG A 66 -23.15 7.48 9.08
CA ARG A 66 -21.69 7.47 8.88
C ARG A 66 -21.04 6.43 9.79
N VAL A 67 -20.00 5.76 9.29
CA VAL A 67 -19.31 4.68 10.04
C VAL A 67 -17.83 4.98 10.12
N SER A 68 -17.27 4.92 11.32
CA SER A 68 -15.82 4.89 11.53
C SER A 68 -15.30 3.49 11.20
N ALA A 69 -14.29 3.40 10.34
CA ALA A 69 -13.73 2.14 9.89
C ALA A 69 -12.22 2.14 10.05
N SER A 70 -11.68 0.95 10.35
CA SER A 70 -10.25 0.66 10.37
C SER A 70 -9.98 -0.65 9.65
N ALA A 71 -8.87 -0.71 8.92
CA ALA A 71 -8.44 -1.93 8.25
C ALA A 71 -6.91 -1.98 8.16
N ASN A 72 -6.38 -3.20 8.18
CA ASN A 72 -4.97 -3.46 7.93
C ASN A 72 -4.78 -3.80 6.45
N VAL A 73 -4.11 -2.91 5.72
CA VAL A 73 -3.78 -3.09 4.30
C VAL A 73 -2.40 -3.71 4.21
N SER A 74 -2.31 -4.87 3.54
CA SER A 74 -1.04 -5.57 3.33
C SER A 74 -0.45 -5.19 1.97
N ILE A 75 0.82 -4.79 1.96
CA ILE A 75 1.59 -4.47 0.76
C ILE A 75 2.76 -5.44 0.66
N ALA A 76 2.85 -6.12 -0.47
CA ALA A 76 4.00 -6.97 -0.81
C ALA A 76 5.09 -6.10 -1.44
N ILE A 77 6.26 -6.08 -0.82
CA ILE A 77 7.47 -5.41 -1.32
C ILE A 77 8.41 -6.50 -1.84
N VAL A 78 8.64 -6.47 -3.14
CA VAL A 78 9.52 -7.41 -3.84
C VAL A 78 10.57 -6.60 -4.61
N PRO A 79 11.87 -6.90 -4.44
CA PRO A 79 12.41 -7.97 -3.59
C PRO A 79 12.34 -7.63 -2.07
N LYS A 80 12.68 -8.57 -1.19
CA LYS A 80 12.64 -8.43 0.28
C LYS A 80 13.42 -7.21 0.79
N ILE A 81 12.88 -6.50 1.75
CA ILE A 81 13.50 -5.33 2.41
C ILE A 81 14.78 -5.77 3.14
N ARG A 82 15.85 -5.00 2.98
CA ARG A 82 17.15 -5.18 3.63
C ARG A 82 17.31 -4.17 4.76
N THR A 83 18.27 -4.40 5.66
CA THR A 83 18.56 -3.49 6.78
C THR A 83 18.98 -2.07 6.34
N THR A 84 19.41 -1.91 5.09
CA THR A 84 19.79 -0.62 4.48
C THR A 84 18.64 0.10 3.79
N ASP A 85 17.45 -0.48 3.79
CA ASP A 85 16.27 0.13 3.19
C ASP A 85 15.52 0.91 4.27
N SER A 86 15.03 2.09 3.89
CA SER A 86 14.12 2.90 4.68
C SER A 86 12.76 2.95 4.01
N ILE A 87 11.71 2.84 4.81
CA ILE A 87 10.32 2.87 4.34
C ILE A 87 9.73 4.21 4.73
N ARG A 88 9.27 4.95 3.74
CA ARG A 88 8.53 6.20 3.95
C ARG A 88 7.05 5.88 3.95
N GLU A 89 6.52 5.72 5.15
CA GLU A 89 5.11 5.42 5.44
C GLU A 89 4.26 6.72 5.51
N ASP A 90 4.88 7.88 5.37
CA ASP A 90 4.30 9.23 5.50
C ASP A 90 3.59 9.74 4.23
N GLN A 91 3.54 8.92 3.17
CA GLN A 91 2.94 9.24 1.86
C GLN A 91 1.69 8.38 1.58
N VAL A 92 0.88 8.11 2.61
CA VAL A 92 -0.42 7.45 2.44
C VAL A 92 -1.44 8.48 1.97
N THR A 93 -1.69 8.52 0.65
CA THR A 93 -2.75 9.35 0.07
C THR A 93 -4.07 8.61 0.11
N ILE A 94 -4.99 9.03 0.98
CA ILE A 94 -6.34 8.48 1.03
C ILE A 94 -7.24 9.36 0.15
N ASP A 95 -7.38 9.00 -1.12
CA ASP A 95 -8.32 9.66 -2.03
C ASP A 95 -9.71 9.05 -1.90
N TRP A 96 -10.62 9.80 -1.28
CA TRP A 96 -12.00 9.41 -1.09
C TRP A 96 -12.79 9.66 -2.37
N VAL A 97 -13.01 8.60 -3.16
CA VAL A 97 -14.06 8.60 -4.19
C VAL A 97 -15.33 8.04 -3.55
N VAL A 98 -16.25 8.93 -3.19
CA VAL A 98 -17.59 8.59 -2.74
C VAL A 98 -18.41 8.19 -3.96
N ARG A 99 -18.85 6.94 -4.01
CA ARG A 99 -19.86 6.43 -4.95
C ARG A 99 -21.04 5.86 -4.18
#